data_AF-A0A1Q6QYA6-F1
#
_entry.id   AF-A0A1Q6QYA6-F1
#
_cell.length_a   1.000
_cell.length_b   1.000
_cell.length_c   1.000
_cell.angle_alpha   90.00
_cell.angle_beta   90.00
_cell.angle_gamma   90.00
#
_symmetry.space_group_name_H-M   'P 1'
#
loop_
_entity.id
_entity.type
_entity.pdbx_description
1 polymer ?
#
loop_
_entity_poly.entity_id
_entity_poly.type
_entity_poly.pdbx_seq_one_letter_code
_entity_poly.pdbx_strand_id
1 'polypeptide(L)'
;MEKIGKNDFIDIYVLKTLNEIKGIVKHEIKLEKEREMEIDKKMAIVLKDLINANFKNLQMNPNGDMIYTLLPIVDDKENEKIRLSFALYYAALYYDNVSLLHDLLKENIRFDDITYHINLQYLNKEISSKFERTEYIKMIKTCGNIFRRFIDSIEELPEEERKKYIDRFVKLINIKYDLISEMMSEKSELLLYFFNNLEYIFDKGNLDIFTDETYIRANKEQLRLIQQCKGKSYLKETKTRLNNLMQNKDFSKYLCNFDLMMRLYTDEQLETLNYYTSEALDKFSGTEESLNKAIDFLQMRPDLAKSLTNVASSKDFMSVDNFTLIEICTHSMKICPIKMNFDIEAKIVKPKVLLKKIFGTYTKREN
;
A
#
# COMPACT_ATOMS: atom_id res chain seq x y z
N MET A 1 -5.12 23.20 49.26
CA MET A 1 -4.43 22.80 48.01
C MET A 1 -2.95 22.96 48.26
N GLU A 2 -2.18 21.87 48.25
CA GLU A 2 -0.71 21.93 48.32
C GLU A 2 -0.21 22.76 47.15
N LYS A 3 0.66 23.75 47.43
CA LYS A 3 1.33 24.53 46.39
C LYS A 3 2.30 23.59 45.68
N ILE A 4 1.99 23.19 44.46
CA ILE A 4 2.88 22.42 43.58
C ILE A 4 4.20 23.18 43.47
N GLY A 5 5.32 22.52 43.83
CA GLY A 5 6.64 23.11 43.70
C GLY A 5 7.05 23.25 42.24
N LYS A 6 8.01 24.14 41.94
CA LYS A 6 8.55 24.33 40.58
C LYS A 6 9.00 23.02 39.93
N ASN A 7 9.66 22.14 40.68
CA ASN A 7 10.16 20.87 40.15
C ASN A 7 9.01 19.89 39.85
N ASP A 8 8.02 19.81 40.74
CA ASP A 8 6.82 18.98 40.55
C ASP A 8 6.05 19.41 39.29
N PHE A 9 5.97 20.72 39.04
CA PHE A 9 5.36 21.27 37.85
C PHE A 9 6.11 20.86 36.55
N ILE A 10 7.44 20.97 36.53
CA ILE A 10 8.27 20.57 35.37
C ILE A 10 8.06 19.07 35.09
N ASP A 11 8.10 18.25 36.13
CA ASP A 11 7.94 16.80 35.99
C ASP A 11 6.56 16.41 35.42
N ILE A 12 5.48 17.05 35.88
CA ILE A 12 4.12 16.85 35.33
C ILE A 12 4.06 17.26 33.86
N TYR A 13 4.65 18.41 33.50
CA TYR A 13 4.63 18.91 32.12
C TYR A 13 5.42 18.01 31.17
N VAL A 14 6.62 17.57 31.60
CA VAL A 14 7.47 16.62 30.86
C VAL A 14 6.71 15.33 30.63
N LEU A 15 6.08 14.77 31.66
CA LEU A 15 5.31 13.53 31.53
C LEU A 15 4.15 13.66 30.54
N LYS A 16 3.40 14.77 30.61
CA LYS A 16 2.29 15.03 29.69
C LYS A 16 2.78 15.16 28.24
N THR A 17 3.82 15.96 28.02
CA THR A 17 4.42 16.20 26.70
C THR A 17 4.99 14.90 26.11
N LEU A 18 5.69 14.12 26.93
CA LEU A 18 6.23 12.81 26.53
C LEU A 18 5.12 11.84 26.11
N ASN A 19 4.01 11.80 26.84
CA ASN A 19 2.86 10.96 26.48
C ASN A 19 2.21 11.40 25.16
N GLU A 20 2.10 12.71 24.90
CA GLU A 20 1.62 13.25 23.62
C GLU A 20 2.55 12.83 22.45
N ILE A 21 3.86 13.02 22.62
CA ILE A 21 4.87 12.62 21.62
C ILE A 21 4.80 11.12 21.33
N LYS A 22 4.72 10.31 22.38
CA LYS A 22 4.58 8.86 22.24
C LYS A 22 3.30 8.45 21.51
N GLY A 23 2.20 9.17 21.74
CA GLY A 23 0.96 8.94 21.00
C GLY A 23 1.20 9.03 19.49
N ILE A 24 1.88 10.08 19.04
CA ILE A 24 2.25 10.27 17.63
C ILE A 24 3.17 9.14 17.14
N VAL A 25 4.23 8.83 17.89
CA VAL A 25 5.21 7.81 17.48
C VAL A 25 4.57 6.41 17.37
N LYS A 26 3.69 6.05 18.31
CA LYS A 26 3.00 4.75 18.32
C LYS A 26 1.97 4.58 17.20
N HIS A 27 1.58 5.67 16.53
CA HIS A 27 0.75 5.57 15.33
C HIS A 27 1.54 5.09 14.11
N GLU A 28 2.86 5.27 14.11
CA GLU A 28 3.70 5.01 12.93
C GLU A 28 4.66 3.83 13.12
N ILE A 29 5.14 3.59 14.35
CA ILE A 29 6.06 2.49 14.66
C ILE A 29 5.68 1.77 15.95
N LYS A 30 5.99 0.48 15.99
CA LYS A 30 5.86 -0.35 17.18
C LYS A 30 7.06 -0.18 18.11
N LEU A 31 6.78 0.21 19.34
CA LEU A 31 7.78 0.39 20.37
C LEU A 31 7.89 -0.87 21.25
N GLU A 32 9.10 -1.42 21.34
CA GLU A 32 9.41 -2.50 22.28
C GLU A 32 9.51 -1.93 23.69
N LYS A 33 8.85 -2.58 24.66
CA LYS A 33 8.65 -2.04 26.01
C LYS A 33 9.96 -1.66 26.72
N GLU A 34 10.98 -2.50 26.63
CA GLU A 34 12.26 -2.26 27.31
C GLU A 34 12.97 -1.05 26.72
N ARG A 35 13.02 -0.98 25.38
CA ARG A 35 13.62 0.15 24.65
C ARG A 35 12.81 1.42 24.85
N GLU A 36 11.48 1.35 24.81
CA GLU A 36 10.57 2.48 25.11
C GLU A 36 10.92 3.10 26.46
N MET A 37 11.07 2.30 27.52
CA MET A 37 11.41 2.79 28.86
C MET A 37 12.78 3.48 28.92
N GLU A 38 13.76 3.02 28.14
CA GLU A 38 15.07 3.67 28.05
C GLU A 38 14.96 5.03 27.35
N ILE A 39 14.24 5.08 26.23
CA ILE A 39 14.07 6.30 25.44
C ILE A 39 13.22 7.34 26.18
N ASP A 40 12.20 6.92 26.91
CA ASP A 40 11.42 7.79 27.79
C ASP A 40 12.32 8.56 28.78
N LYS A 41 13.32 7.89 29.37
CA LYS A 41 14.27 8.53 30.28
C LYS A 41 15.15 9.55 29.54
N LYS A 42 15.67 9.19 28.36
CA LYS A 42 16.50 10.09 27.54
C LYS A 42 15.69 11.33 27.10
N MET A 43 14.47 11.12 26.64
CA MET A 43 13.60 12.20 26.19
C MET A 43 13.14 13.10 27.34
N ALA A 44 12.87 12.53 28.53
CA ALA A 44 12.55 13.32 29.72
C ALA A 44 13.68 14.28 30.10
N ILE A 45 14.95 13.84 29.99
CA ILE A 45 16.12 14.71 30.22
C ILE A 45 16.13 15.86 29.21
N VAL A 46 15.98 15.56 27.92
CA VAL A 46 15.96 16.56 26.84
C VAL A 46 14.84 17.58 27.03
N LEU A 47 13.64 17.13 27.39
CA LEU A 47 12.51 18.02 27.67
C LEU A 47 12.79 18.89 28.90
N LYS A 48 13.35 18.33 29.99
CA LYS A 48 13.75 19.11 31.17
C LYS A 48 14.78 20.18 30.83
N ASP A 49 15.79 19.84 30.04
CA ASP A 49 16.83 20.77 29.63
C ASP A 49 16.27 21.90 28.76
N LEU A 50 15.39 21.58 27.81
CA LEU A 50 14.67 22.58 27.01
C LEU A 50 13.80 23.49 27.88
N ILE A 51 13.13 22.93 28.88
CA ILE A 51 12.28 23.69 29.81
C ILE A 51 13.12 24.65 30.65
N ASN A 52 14.24 24.16 31.18
CA ASN A 52 15.17 24.95 31.99
C ASN A 52 15.87 26.03 31.17
N ALA A 53 16.23 25.76 29.92
CA ALA A 53 16.81 26.74 29.01
C ALA A 53 15.81 27.86 28.65
N ASN A 54 14.53 27.51 28.52
CA ASN A 54 13.45 28.45 28.17
C ASN A 54 12.57 28.82 29.38
N PHE A 55 13.14 28.79 30.59
CA PHE A 55 12.39 28.95 31.84
C PHE A 55 11.67 30.31 31.96
N LYS A 56 12.09 31.31 31.17
CA LYS A 56 11.43 32.62 31.07
C LYS A 56 9.99 32.53 30.54
N ASN A 57 9.59 31.40 29.94
CA ASN A 57 8.25 31.15 29.43
C ASN A 57 7.28 30.56 30.49
N LEU A 58 7.74 30.38 31.73
CA LEU A 58 6.88 29.97 32.85
C LEU A 58 6.12 31.19 33.38
N GLN A 59 4.79 31.17 33.25
CA GLN A 59 3.89 32.28 33.63
C GLN A 59 2.94 31.84 34.74
N MET A 60 2.41 32.78 35.52
CA MET A 60 1.23 32.53 36.37
C MET A 60 0.00 33.02 35.63
N ASN A 61 -1.05 32.19 35.59
CA ASN A 61 -2.34 32.61 35.07
C ASN A 61 -3.04 33.58 36.05
N PRO A 62 -4.14 34.24 35.63
CA PRO A 62 -4.91 35.13 36.50
C PRO A 62 -5.48 34.47 37.78
N ASN A 63 -5.58 33.15 37.80
CA ASN A 63 -6.07 32.37 38.96
C ASN A 63 -4.95 31.97 39.93
N GLY A 64 -3.69 32.30 39.62
CA GLY A 64 -2.52 31.96 40.43
C GLY A 64 -1.90 30.59 40.15
N ASP A 65 -2.36 29.87 39.13
CA ASP A 65 -1.76 28.60 38.70
C ASP A 65 -0.52 28.85 37.85
N MET A 66 0.53 28.05 38.06
CA MET A 66 1.68 28.02 37.14
C MET A 66 1.24 27.42 35.80
N ILE A 67 1.45 28.18 34.72
CA ILE A 67 1.33 27.73 33.34
C ILE A 67 2.72 27.75 32.74
N TYR A 68 3.09 26.66 32.09
CA TYR A 68 4.29 26.62 31.27
C TYR A 68 3.89 26.31 29.84
N THR A 69 4.32 27.19 28.97
CA THR A 69 4.28 27.00 27.53
C THR A 69 5.72 26.85 27.09
N LEU A 70 6.13 25.61 26.75
CA LEU A 70 7.46 25.34 26.17
C LEU A 70 7.77 26.31 25.03
N LEU A 71 6.73 26.71 24.31
CA LEU A 71 6.77 27.75 23.28
C LEU A 71 5.63 28.74 23.53
N PRO A 72 5.88 30.06 23.58
CA PRO A 72 4.80 31.04 23.66
C PRO A 72 3.83 30.81 22.50
N ILE A 73 2.61 30.38 22.82
CA ILE A 73 1.62 29.96 21.83
C ILE A 73 1.10 31.21 21.13
N VAL A 74 1.34 31.32 19.82
CA VAL A 74 0.71 32.33 18.96
C VAL A 74 -0.02 31.68 17.77
N ASP A 75 0.30 30.44 17.38
CA ASP A 75 -0.30 29.72 16.23
C ASP A 75 -0.36 28.19 16.45
N ASP A 76 -1.52 27.57 16.19
CA ASP A 76 -1.74 26.12 16.25
C ASP A 76 -0.83 25.34 15.28
N LYS A 77 -0.53 25.93 14.11
CA LYS A 77 0.37 25.30 13.12
C LYS A 77 1.81 25.20 13.62
N GLU A 78 2.25 26.18 14.39
CA GLU A 78 3.59 26.17 14.97
C GLU A 78 3.69 25.09 16.05
N ASN A 79 2.64 24.95 16.88
CA ASN A 79 2.55 23.90 17.88
C ASN A 79 2.63 22.48 17.25
N GLU A 80 1.92 22.25 16.16
CA GLU A 80 1.97 20.97 15.43
C GLU A 80 3.38 20.67 14.88
N LYS A 81 4.07 21.66 14.30
CA LYS A 81 5.45 21.50 13.83
C LYS A 81 6.43 21.12 14.94
N ILE A 82 6.32 21.75 16.11
CA ILE A 82 7.20 21.40 17.23
C ILE A 82 6.89 19.99 17.75
N ARG A 83 5.61 19.61 17.88
CA ARG A 83 5.22 18.25 18.28
C ARG A 83 5.77 17.20 17.32
N LEU A 84 5.67 17.45 16.01
CA LEU A 84 6.27 16.60 14.99
C LEU A 84 7.80 16.53 15.16
N SER A 85 8.47 17.65 15.40
CA SER A 85 9.92 17.69 15.62
C SER A 85 10.34 16.82 16.82
N PHE A 86 9.56 16.84 17.90
CA PHE A 86 9.80 15.97 19.04
C PHE A 86 9.52 14.50 18.75
N ALA A 87 8.49 14.18 17.97
CA ALA A 87 8.23 12.81 17.52
C ALA A 87 9.38 12.26 16.65
N LEU A 88 9.89 13.07 15.71
CA LEU A 88 11.07 12.74 14.92
C LEU A 88 12.29 12.49 15.80
N TYR A 89 12.55 13.39 16.76
CA TYR A 89 13.69 13.25 17.66
C TYR A 89 13.56 12.04 18.58
N TYR A 90 12.37 11.77 19.11
CA TYR A 90 12.09 10.57 19.89
C TYR A 90 12.35 9.30 19.08
N ALA A 91 11.85 9.24 17.83
CA ALA A 91 12.11 8.10 16.94
C ALA A 91 13.59 7.94 16.60
N ALA A 92 14.31 9.04 16.41
CA ALA A 92 15.74 9.02 16.15
C ALA A 92 16.54 8.54 17.37
N LEU A 93 16.13 8.92 18.59
CA LEU A 93 16.68 8.35 19.82
C LEU A 93 16.36 6.86 19.92
N TYR A 94 15.12 6.48 19.61
CA TYR A 94 14.69 5.08 19.61
C TYR A 94 15.55 4.24 18.71
N TYR A 95 15.72 4.61 17.45
CA TYR A 95 16.58 3.87 16.52
C TYR A 95 18.08 4.09 16.72
N ASP A 96 18.52 4.92 17.67
CA ASP A 96 19.93 5.29 17.86
C ASP A 96 20.56 5.90 16.58
N ASN A 97 19.82 6.84 15.98
CA ASN A 97 20.05 7.39 14.65
C ASN A 97 19.83 8.93 14.58
N VAL A 98 20.11 9.65 15.67
CA VAL A 98 19.99 11.13 15.72
C VAL A 98 20.82 11.84 14.64
N SER A 99 22.02 11.34 14.33
CA SER A 99 22.83 11.89 13.24
C SER A 99 22.16 11.75 11.88
N LEU A 100 21.43 10.66 11.64
CA LEU A 100 20.70 10.44 10.39
C LEU A 100 19.54 11.43 10.25
N LEU A 101 18.79 11.66 11.33
CA LEU A 101 17.72 12.65 11.34
C LEU A 101 18.27 14.03 10.92
N HIS A 102 19.39 14.45 11.49
CA HIS A 102 20.02 15.72 11.13
C HIS A 102 20.39 15.78 9.64
N ASP A 103 20.99 14.72 9.10
CA ASP A 103 21.38 14.68 7.68
C ASP A 103 20.16 14.69 6.74
N LEU A 104 19.09 13.96 7.07
CA LEU A 104 17.84 13.94 6.29
C LEU A 104 17.15 15.31 6.30
N LEU A 105 17.09 15.98 7.45
CA LEU A 105 16.53 17.33 7.56
C LEU A 105 17.35 18.35 6.77
N LYS A 106 18.68 18.26 6.82
CA LYS A 106 19.59 19.12 6.04
C LYS A 106 19.38 18.99 4.53
N GLU A 107 19.06 17.78 4.07
CA GLU A 107 18.77 17.48 2.66
C GLU A 107 17.31 17.78 2.25
N ASN A 108 16.54 18.43 3.14
CA ASN A 108 15.12 18.77 2.96
C ASN A 108 14.21 17.56 2.69
N ILE A 109 14.52 16.41 3.28
CA ILE A 109 13.64 15.24 3.23
C ILE A 109 12.39 15.53 4.06
N ARG A 110 11.23 15.37 3.43
CA ARG A 110 9.93 15.46 4.09
C ARG A 110 9.60 14.15 4.79
N PHE A 111 9.22 14.25 6.05
CA PHE A 111 8.75 13.11 6.83
C PHE A 111 7.22 13.01 6.80
N ASP A 112 6.53 14.11 6.51
CA ASP A 112 5.09 14.18 6.32
C ASP A 112 4.71 13.75 4.89
N ASP A 113 3.77 12.81 4.77
CA ASP A 113 3.15 12.43 3.49
C ASP A 113 1.73 13.01 3.38
N ILE A 114 1.23 13.12 2.14
CA ILE A 114 -0.13 13.55 1.75
C ILE A 114 -1.21 12.71 2.46
N THR A 115 -0.84 11.52 2.94
CA THR A 115 -1.72 10.54 3.59
C THR A 115 -1.79 10.67 5.12
N TYR A 116 -1.31 11.78 5.71
CA TYR A 116 -1.26 12.01 7.17
C TYR A 116 -0.34 11.04 7.95
N HIS A 117 0.57 10.37 7.25
CA HIS A 117 1.60 9.53 7.84
C HIS A 117 2.90 10.30 8.07
N ILE A 118 3.60 9.95 9.15
CA ILE A 118 4.96 10.42 9.43
C ILE A 118 5.93 9.27 9.20
N ASN A 119 6.83 9.43 8.25
CA ASN A 119 7.78 8.41 7.77
C ASN A 119 8.95 8.17 8.75
N LEU A 120 8.66 7.85 10.01
CA LEU A 120 9.65 7.56 11.06
C LEU A 120 10.55 6.37 10.71
N GLN A 121 10.07 5.48 9.83
CA GLN A 121 10.76 4.32 9.29
C GLN A 121 12.09 4.69 8.61
N TYR A 122 12.23 5.91 8.06
CA TYR A 122 13.49 6.38 7.46
C TYR A 122 14.65 6.46 8.47
N LEU A 123 14.34 6.42 9.77
CA LEU A 123 15.32 6.43 10.84
C LEU A 123 15.71 5.02 11.29
N ASN A 124 15.12 3.96 10.73
CA ASN A 124 15.39 2.59 11.15
C ASN A 124 16.87 2.19 10.89
N LYS A 125 17.62 2.02 11.98
CA LYS A 125 19.06 1.72 11.95
C LYS A 125 19.41 0.35 11.39
N GLU A 126 18.53 -0.64 11.54
CA GLU A 126 18.77 -1.99 11.01
C GLU A 126 18.90 -1.98 9.48
N ILE A 127 18.24 -1.03 8.83
CA ILE A 127 18.27 -0.84 7.37
C ILE A 127 19.25 0.26 7.00
N SER A 128 19.18 1.43 7.63
CA SER A 128 20.02 2.58 7.23
C SER A 128 21.52 2.28 7.36
N SER A 129 21.91 1.40 8.29
CA SER A 129 23.32 0.98 8.48
C SER A 129 23.85 0.06 7.39
N LYS A 130 22.99 -0.42 6.48
CA LYS A 130 23.35 -1.31 5.36
C LYS A 130 23.77 -0.55 4.11
N PHE A 131 23.71 0.78 4.14
CA PHE A 131 24.00 1.65 3.02
C PHE A 131 25.01 2.72 3.43
N GLU A 132 25.80 3.19 2.47
CA GLU A 132 26.59 4.40 2.66
C GLU A 132 25.65 5.59 2.90
N ARG A 133 26.05 6.50 3.79
CA ARG A 133 25.17 7.56 4.29
C ARG A 133 24.59 8.42 3.16
N THR A 134 25.43 8.84 2.22
CA THR A 134 25.04 9.68 1.08
C THR A 134 24.14 8.94 0.10
N GLU A 135 24.38 7.64 -0.09
CA GLU A 135 23.57 6.77 -0.93
C GLU A 135 22.18 6.55 -0.32
N TYR A 136 22.11 6.27 0.98
CA TYR A 136 20.84 6.11 1.68
C TYR A 136 19.96 7.36 1.55
N ILE A 137 20.52 8.55 1.77
CA ILE A 137 19.78 9.82 1.64
C ILE A 137 19.29 10.00 0.19
N LYS A 138 20.14 9.72 -0.81
CA LYS A 138 19.75 9.77 -2.23
C LYS A 138 18.59 8.80 -2.53
N MET A 139 18.63 7.60 -1.96
CA MET A 139 17.57 6.60 -2.11
C MET A 139 16.27 7.04 -1.45
N ILE A 140 16.30 7.51 -0.20
CA ILE A 140 15.10 8.02 0.49
C ILE A 140 14.48 9.19 -0.29
N LYS A 141 15.31 10.09 -0.85
CA LYS A 141 14.83 11.21 -1.68
C LYS A 141 14.10 10.76 -2.95
N THR A 142 14.52 9.65 -3.53
CA THR A 142 14.02 9.17 -4.83
C THR A 142 12.86 8.19 -4.66
N CYS A 143 12.94 7.29 -3.68
CA CYS A 143 12.01 6.18 -3.51
C CYS A 143 11.67 5.89 -2.03
N GLY A 144 11.62 6.91 -1.17
CA GLY A 144 11.31 6.77 0.26
C GLY A 144 10.07 5.92 0.58
N ASN A 145 8.98 6.05 -0.20
CA ASN A 145 7.78 5.25 0.04
C ASN A 145 8.02 3.73 -0.09
N ILE A 146 8.99 3.29 -0.90
CA ILE A 146 9.39 1.88 -0.99
C ILE A 146 10.01 1.43 0.33
N PHE A 147 10.92 2.23 0.92
CA PHE A 147 11.54 1.93 2.20
C PHE A 147 10.50 1.85 3.31
N ARG A 148 9.57 2.80 3.36
CA ARG A 148 8.47 2.80 4.34
C ARG A 148 7.67 1.51 4.26
N ARG A 149 7.10 1.19 3.09
CA ARG A 149 6.27 -0.01 2.93
C ARG A 149 7.02 -1.30 3.20
N PHE A 150 8.27 -1.38 2.80
CA PHE A 150 9.11 -2.52 3.13
C PHE A 150 9.22 -2.69 4.65
N ILE A 151 9.57 -1.62 5.37
CA ILE A 151 9.72 -1.62 6.84
C ILE A 151 8.41 -2.01 7.53
N ASP A 152 7.31 -1.38 7.15
CA ASP A 152 5.98 -1.68 7.70
C ASP A 152 5.63 -3.16 7.51
N SER A 153 5.98 -3.74 6.36
CA SER A 153 5.66 -5.15 6.04
C SER A 153 6.43 -6.18 6.86
N ILE A 154 7.52 -5.79 7.52
CA ILE A 154 8.39 -6.67 8.31
C ILE A 154 8.46 -6.31 9.80
N GLU A 155 7.78 -5.25 10.23
CA GLU A 155 7.87 -4.71 11.59
C GLU A 155 7.49 -5.74 12.66
N GLU A 156 6.46 -6.56 12.37
CA GLU A 156 5.92 -7.58 13.26
C GLU A 156 6.72 -8.89 13.27
N LEU A 157 7.79 -8.99 12.47
CA LEU A 157 8.59 -10.21 12.38
C LEU A 157 9.60 -10.31 13.53
N PRO A 158 9.88 -11.55 14.01
CA PRO A 158 11.02 -11.81 14.88
C PRO A 158 12.33 -11.33 14.25
N GLU A 159 13.28 -10.87 15.06
CA GLU A 159 14.55 -10.27 14.62
C GLU A 159 15.28 -11.12 13.57
N GLU A 160 15.42 -12.42 13.80
CA GLU A 160 16.11 -13.35 12.88
C GLU A 160 15.41 -13.46 11.51
N GLU A 161 14.09 -13.40 11.48
CA GLU A 161 13.33 -13.43 10.22
C GLU A 161 13.38 -12.07 9.53
N ARG A 162 13.21 -10.99 10.29
CA ARG A 162 13.31 -9.60 9.82
C ARG A 162 14.65 -9.35 9.13
N LYS A 163 15.76 -9.80 9.72
CA LYS A 163 17.10 -9.69 9.15
C LYS A 163 17.23 -10.33 7.76
N LYS A 164 16.62 -11.50 7.53
CA LYS A 164 16.63 -12.16 6.22
C LYS A 164 15.95 -11.31 5.14
N TYR A 165 14.81 -10.71 5.47
CA TYR A 165 14.12 -9.81 4.55
C TYR A 165 14.90 -8.52 4.32
N ILE A 166 15.53 -7.94 5.36
CA ILE A 166 16.40 -6.76 5.23
C ILE A 166 17.56 -7.03 4.28
N ASP A 167 18.32 -8.10 4.51
CA ASP A 167 19.48 -8.44 3.68
C ASP A 167 19.07 -8.67 2.22
N ARG A 168 17.90 -9.30 2.02
CA ARG A 168 17.32 -9.51 0.69
C ARG A 168 16.87 -8.21 0.03
N PHE A 169 16.18 -7.33 0.76
CA PHE A 169 15.78 -6.02 0.27
C PHE A 169 16.99 -5.18 -0.16
N VAL A 170 18.02 -5.08 0.70
CA VAL A 170 19.26 -4.34 0.42
C VAL A 170 19.90 -4.83 -0.87
N LYS A 171 20.03 -6.16 -1.03
CA LYS A 171 20.55 -6.77 -2.26
C LYS A 171 19.74 -6.35 -3.48
N LEU A 172 18.43 -6.50 -3.44
CA LEU A 172 17.57 -6.29 -4.61
C LEU A 172 17.41 -4.82 -4.97
N ILE A 173 17.28 -3.92 -3.98
CA ILE A 173 17.14 -2.48 -4.25
C ILE A 173 18.41 -1.90 -4.84
N ASN A 174 19.60 -2.33 -4.41
CA ASN A 174 20.86 -1.90 -5.01
C ASN A 174 20.98 -2.32 -6.48
N ILE A 175 20.48 -3.51 -6.84
CA ILE A 175 20.46 -3.98 -8.24
C ILE A 175 19.43 -3.22 -9.08
N LYS A 176 18.29 -2.87 -8.50
CA LYS A 176 17.15 -2.26 -9.23
C LYS A 176 17.02 -0.76 -9.09
N TYR A 177 17.89 -0.11 -8.32
CA TYR A 177 17.78 1.31 -8.02
C TYR A 177 17.69 2.16 -9.29
N ASP A 178 18.57 1.96 -10.27
CA ASP A 178 18.59 2.78 -11.49
C ASP A 178 17.29 2.64 -12.29
N LEU A 179 16.78 1.41 -12.43
CA LEU A 179 15.51 1.15 -13.13
C LEU A 179 14.31 1.75 -12.38
N ILE A 180 14.29 1.62 -11.04
CA ILE A 180 13.25 2.22 -10.20
C ILE A 180 13.31 3.75 -10.28
N SER A 181 14.51 4.33 -10.23
CA SER A 181 14.72 5.77 -10.34
C SER A 181 14.23 6.31 -11.68
N GLU A 182 14.48 5.57 -12.77
CA GLU A 182 13.96 5.90 -14.09
C GLU A 182 12.42 5.90 -14.08
N MET A 183 11.80 4.83 -13.57
CA MET A 183 10.35 4.71 -13.46
C MET A 183 9.72 5.81 -12.59
N MET A 184 10.37 6.21 -11.50
CA MET A 184 9.91 7.32 -10.63
C MET A 184 9.98 8.69 -11.33
N SER A 185 10.85 8.83 -12.33
CA SER A 185 11.02 10.08 -13.09
C SER A 185 10.08 10.21 -14.30
N GLU A 186 9.40 9.13 -14.69
CA GLU A 186 8.46 9.12 -15.80
C GLU A 186 7.29 10.07 -15.50
N LYS A 187 7.21 11.20 -16.23
CA LYS A 187 6.08 12.13 -16.15
C LYS A 187 4.81 11.41 -16.59
N SER A 188 3.96 11.12 -15.63
CA SER A 188 2.72 10.42 -15.90
C SER A 188 1.54 11.38 -15.84
N GLU A 189 0.73 11.41 -16.89
CA GLU A 189 -0.56 12.12 -16.85
C GLU A 189 -1.38 11.65 -15.65
N LEU A 190 -2.15 12.57 -15.05
CA LEU A 190 -2.84 12.52 -13.75
C LEU A 190 -3.48 11.17 -13.31
N LEU A 191 -3.83 10.28 -14.24
CA LEU A 191 -4.41 8.96 -13.97
C LEU A 191 -3.41 7.89 -13.51
N LEU A 192 -2.12 8.05 -13.82
CA LEU A 192 -1.05 7.14 -13.40
C LEU A 192 -0.54 7.42 -11.97
N TYR A 193 -0.94 8.54 -11.35
CA TYR A 193 -0.54 8.90 -9.97
C TYR A 193 -0.95 7.81 -8.95
N PHE A 194 -2.05 7.10 -9.19
CA PHE A 194 -2.50 5.98 -8.36
C PHE A 194 -1.81 4.63 -8.68
N PHE A 195 -1.18 4.51 -9.84
CA PHE A 195 -0.56 3.27 -10.35
C PHE A 195 0.97 3.30 -10.35
N ASN A 196 1.59 4.49 -10.29
CA ASN A 196 3.04 4.68 -10.27
C ASN A 196 3.67 4.59 -8.88
N ASN A 197 2.87 4.35 -7.85
CA ASN A 197 3.40 4.14 -6.51
C ASN A 197 3.97 2.72 -6.41
N LEU A 198 5.25 2.60 -6.77
CA LEU A 198 6.13 1.42 -6.67
C LEU A 198 6.35 0.94 -5.23
N GLU A 199 5.57 1.44 -4.27
CA GLU A 199 5.77 1.25 -2.83
C GLU A 199 5.72 -0.23 -2.43
N TYR A 200 4.88 -1.03 -3.09
CA TYR A 200 4.72 -2.45 -2.78
C TYR A 200 5.74 -3.36 -3.47
N ILE A 201 6.69 -2.85 -4.27
CA ILE A 201 7.60 -3.73 -5.01
C ILE A 201 8.31 -4.71 -4.09
N PHE A 202 8.80 -4.25 -2.93
CA PHE A 202 9.57 -5.07 -2.01
C PHE A 202 8.82 -5.38 -0.72
N ASP A 203 7.49 -5.24 -0.67
CA ASP A 203 6.78 -5.66 0.54
C ASP A 203 6.99 -7.16 0.81
N LYS A 204 6.94 -7.57 2.08
CA LYS A 204 7.15 -8.96 2.49
C LYS A 204 6.37 -9.96 1.64
N GLY A 205 5.10 -9.66 1.35
CA GLY A 205 4.25 -10.55 0.57
C GLY A 205 4.78 -10.75 -0.86
N ASN A 206 5.21 -9.68 -1.54
CA ASN A 206 5.83 -9.81 -2.85
C ASN A 206 7.20 -10.47 -2.81
N LEU A 207 8.00 -10.25 -1.76
CA LEU A 207 9.23 -11.01 -1.53
C LEU A 207 8.91 -12.51 -1.36
N ASP A 208 7.81 -12.89 -0.72
CA ASP A 208 7.39 -14.29 -0.54
C ASP A 208 6.83 -14.95 -1.82
N ILE A 209 6.49 -14.15 -2.83
CA ILE A 209 5.96 -14.63 -4.11
C ILE A 209 7.10 -14.77 -5.12
N PHE A 210 7.90 -13.73 -5.28
CA PHE A 210 8.87 -13.61 -6.36
C PHE A 210 10.28 -13.94 -5.88
N THR A 211 11.02 -14.75 -6.63
CA THR A 211 12.41 -15.11 -6.31
C THR A 211 13.38 -13.98 -6.64
N ASP A 212 14.59 -14.04 -6.07
CA ASP A 212 15.66 -13.10 -6.41
C ASP A 212 15.94 -13.06 -7.92
N GLU A 213 15.96 -14.22 -8.58
CA GLU A 213 16.18 -14.30 -10.03
C GLU A 213 15.10 -13.56 -10.81
N THR A 214 13.83 -13.68 -10.39
CA THR A 214 12.73 -12.93 -11.00
C THR A 214 12.92 -11.43 -10.83
N TYR A 215 13.27 -10.97 -9.63
CA TYR A 215 13.60 -9.55 -9.44
C TYR A 215 14.76 -9.14 -10.33
N ILE A 216 15.88 -9.85 -10.32
CA ILE A 216 17.08 -9.51 -11.08
C ILE A 216 16.77 -9.37 -12.57
N ARG A 217 15.98 -10.28 -13.15
CA ARG A 217 15.59 -10.22 -14.57
C ARG A 217 14.48 -9.23 -14.89
N ALA A 218 13.68 -8.82 -13.90
CA ALA A 218 12.48 -8.02 -14.14
C ALA A 218 12.78 -6.71 -14.89
N ASN A 219 12.09 -6.51 -16.01
CA ASN A 219 12.01 -5.23 -16.70
C ASN A 219 10.97 -4.30 -16.02
N LYS A 220 10.74 -3.08 -16.57
CA LYS A 220 9.81 -2.10 -15.99
C LYS A 220 8.39 -2.65 -15.81
N GLU A 221 7.84 -3.29 -16.83
CA GLU A 221 6.48 -3.83 -16.80
C GLU A 221 6.36 -4.99 -15.80
N GLN A 222 7.41 -5.79 -15.67
CA GLN A 222 7.47 -6.86 -14.67
C GLN A 222 7.57 -6.34 -13.25
N LEU A 223 8.28 -5.23 -13.00
CA LEU A 223 8.27 -4.55 -11.71
C LEU A 223 6.89 -3.95 -11.38
N ARG A 224 6.18 -3.43 -12.40
CA ARG A 224 4.78 -2.98 -12.24
C ARG A 224 3.86 -4.15 -11.87
N LEU A 225 4.03 -5.32 -12.51
CA LEU A 225 3.31 -6.53 -12.13
C LEU A 225 3.56 -6.92 -10.67
N ILE A 226 4.83 -6.97 -10.25
CA ILE A 226 5.19 -7.28 -8.86
C ILE A 226 4.48 -6.32 -7.92
N GLN A 227 4.56 -5.01 -8.18
CA GLN A 227 3.84 -4.00 -7.39
C GLN A 227 2.33 -4.25 -7.31
N GLN A 228 1.68 -4.63 -8.41
CA GLN A 228 0.23 -4.85 -8.47
C GLN A 228 -0.24 -6.09 -7.72
N CYS A 229 0.65 -7.05 -7.44
CA CYS A 229 0.35 -8.19 -6.58
C CYS A 229 0.08 -7.79 -5.12
N LYS A 230 0.59 -6.64 -4.66
CA LYS A 230 0.32 -6.05 -3.32
C LYS A 230 0.39 -7.06 -2.17
N GLY A 231 1.38 -7.95 -2.19
CA GLY A 231 1.58 -8.92 -1.13
C GLY A 231 0.48 -9.97 -0.96
N LYS A 232 -0.37 -10.20 -1.97
CA LYS A 232 -1.37 -11.28 -1.94
C LYS A 232 -0.70 -12.64 -1.75
N SER A 233 -1.30 -13.49 -0.92
CA SER A 233 -0.85 -14.88 -0.81
C SER A 233 -1.37 -15.70 -2.00
N TYR A 234 -0.49 -16.53 -2.57
CA TYR A 234 -0.80 -17.45 -3.67
C TYR A 234 -0.38 -18.87 -3.33
N LEU A 235 -1.00 -19.85 -3.99
CA LEU A 235 -0.60 -21.24 -3.90
C LEU A 235 0.84 -21.45 -4.40
N LYS A 236 1.53 -22.47 -3.87
CA LYS A 236 2.93 -22.78 -4.21
C LYS A 236 3.13 -23.01 -5.72
N GLU A 237 2.18 -23.68 -6.35
CA GLU A 237 2.20 -23.96 -7.79
C GLU A 237 2.09 -22.66 -8.61
N THR A 238 1.18 -21.77 -8.23
CA THR A 238 1.01 -20.43 -8.82
C THR A 238 2.28 -19.60 -8.69
N LYS A 239 2.90 -19.57 -7.50
CA LYS A 239 4.18 -18.87 -7.30
C LYS A 239 5.24 -19.41 -8.25
N THR A 240 5.42 -20.72 -8.29
CA THR A 240 6.42 -21.37 -9.17
C THR A 240 6.18 -21.02 -10.63
N ARG A 241 4.95 -21.15 -11.11
CA ARG A 241 4.59 -20.89 -12.49
C ARG A 241 4.72 -19.41 -12.86
N LEU A 242 4.29 -18.50 -12.00
CA LEU A 242 4.42 -17.06 -12.22
C LEU A 242 5.88 -16.62 -12.32
N ASN A 243 6.76 -17.11 -11.43
CA ASN A 243 8.20 -16.83 -11.53
C ASN A 243 8.79 -17.35 -12.85
N ASN A 244 8.44 -18.58 -13.26
CA ASN A 244 8.93 -19.16 -14.52
C ASN A 244 8.47 -18.36 -15.76
N LEU A 245 7.21 -17.92 -15.77
CA LEU A 245 6.66 -17.09 -16.84
C LEU A 245 7.40 -15.74 -16.95
N MET A 246 7.65 -15.09 -15.81
CA MET A 246 8.39 -13.83 -15.79
C MET A 246 9.85 -14.00 -16.23
N GLN A 247 10.52 -15.05 -15.76
CA GLN A 247 11.94 -15.27 -16.02
C GLN A 247 12.25 -15.71 -17.46
N ASN A 248 11.31 -16.37 -18.14
CA ASN A 248 11.56 -17.05 -19.42
C ASN A 248 10.67 -16.58 -20.57
N LYS A 249 9.55 -15.88 -20.31
CA LYS A 249 8.57 -15.46 -21.32
C LYS A 249 8.19 -13.98 -21.22
N ASP A 250 8.96 -13.17 -20.48
CA ASP A 250 8.70 -11.73 -20.29
C ASP A 250 7.28 -11.38 -19.80
N PHE A 251 6.59 -12.34 -19.15
CA PHE A 251 5.23 -12.16 -18.68
C PHE A 251 5.17 -10.99 -17.68
N SER A 252 4.26 -10.05 -17.91
CA SER A 252 4.12 -8.80 -17.13
C SER A 252 2.67 -8.40 -16.89
N LYS A 253 1.72 -9.28 -17.21
CA LYS A 253 0.30 -8.95 -17.21
C LYS A 253 -0.32 -9.20 -15.85
N TYR A 254 -0.94 -8.17 -15.27
CA TYR A 254 -1.73 -8.35 -14.06
C TYR A 254 -3.10 -8.91 -14.34
N LEU A 255 -3.46 -9.97 -13.61
CA LEU A 255 -4.73 -10.65 -13.68
C LEU A 255 -5.33 -10.74 -12.27
N CYS A 256 -6.65 -10.66 -12.16
CA CYS A 256 -7.35 -10.94 -10.92
C CYS A 256 -7.23 -12.43 -10.59
N ASN A 257 -6.92 -12.73 -9.33
CA ASN A 257 -6.85 -14.09 -8.79
C ASN A 257 -5.97 -15.04 -9.63
N PHE A 258 -4.64 -14.88 -9.51
CA PHE A 258 -3.68 -15.72 -10.22
C PHE A 258 -3.86 -17.21 -9.96
N ASP A 259 -4.28 -17.63 -8.75
CA ASP A 259 -4.54 -19.04 -8.46
C ASP A 259 -5.64 -19.60 -9.37
N LEU A 260 -6.75 -18.87 -9.53
CA LEU A 260 -7.82 -19.26 -10.45
C LEU A 260 -7.36 -19.24 -11.91
N MET A 261 -6.66 -18.19 -12.33
CA MET A 261 -6.23 -18.04 -13.73
C MET A 261 -5.24 -19.11 -14.15
N MET A 262 -4.26 -19.42 -13.29
CA MET A 262 -3.29 -20.49 -13.53
C MET A 262 -3.98 -21.86 -13.56
N ARG A 263 -5.05 -22.07 -12.80
CA ARG A 263 -5.81 -23.32 -12.87
C ARG A 263 -6.57 -23.48 -14.20
N LEU A 264 -7.10 -22.38 -14.73
CA LEU A 264 -7.98 -22.40 -15.90
C LEU A 264 -7.26 -22.35 -17.25
N TYR A 265 -6.08 -21.74 -17.32
CA TYR A 265 -5.43 -21.38 -18.59
C TYR A 265 -4.01 -21.93 -18.72
N THR A 266 -3.63 -22.28 -19.96
CA THR A 266 -2.23 -22.56 -20.33
C THR A 266 -1.39 -21.27 -20.34
N ASP A 267 -0.07 -21.41 -20.43
CA ASP A 267 0.83 -20.25 -20.45
C ASP A 267 0.53 -19.32 -21.63
N GLU A 268 0.33 -19.89 -22.83
CA GLU A 268 0.04 -19.11 -24.04
C GLU A 268 -1.30 -18.38 -23.92
N GLN A 269 -2.28 -19.01 -23.29
CA GLN A 269 -3.59 -18.39 -23.08
C GLN A 269 -3.51 -17.21 -22.10
N LEU A 270 -2.72 -17.32 -21.04
CA LEU A 270 -2.54 -16.26 -20.04
C LEU A 270 -1.98 -14.96 -20.64
N GLU A 271 -1.08 -15.07 -21.63
CA GLU A 271 -0.52 -13.90 -22.33
C GLU A 271 -1.61 -13.09 -23.06
N THR A 272 -2.60 -13.78 -23.63
CA THR A 272 -3.70 -13.15 -24.35
C THR A 272 -4.84 -12.68 -23.45
N LEU A 273 -5.00 -13.28 -22.26
CA LEU A 273 -6.11 -13.01 -21.35
C LEU A 273 -6.10 -11.55 -20.86
N ASN A 274 -7.20 -10.83 -20.97
CA ASN A 274 -7.27 -9.45 -20.49
C ASN A 274 -7.70 -9.36 -19.02
N TYR A 275 -7.38 -8.23 -18.37
CA TYR A 275 -7.71 -7.98 -16.96
C TYR A 275 -9.21 -8.13 -16.66
N TYR A 276 -10.09 -7.53 -17.46
CA TYR A 276 -11.54 -7.56 -17.23
C TYR A 276 -12.12 -8.97 -17.35
N THR A 277 -11.57 -9.82 -18.22
CA THR A 277 -11.93 -11.24 -18.31
C THR A 277 -11.55 -11.96 -17.01
N SER A 278 -10.34 -11.75 -16.49
CA SER A 278 -9.93 -12.33 -15.21
C SER A 278 -10.78 -11.82 -14.03
N GLU A 279 -11.16 -10.54 -14.04
CA GLU A 279 -12.03 -9.92 -13.03
C GLU A 279 -13.44 -10.53 -13.05
N ALA A 280 -14.00 -10.73 -14.25
CA ALA A 280 -15.29 -11.39 -14.41
C ALA A 280 -15.28 -12.82 -13.88
N LEU A 281 -14.25 -13.61 -14.23
CA LEU A 281 -14.10 -14.97 -13.75
C LEU A 281 -13.96 -15.03 -12.22
N ASP A 282 -13.13 -14.17 -11.65
CA ASP A 282 -12.96 -14.08 -10.19
C ASP A 282 -14.30 -13.76 -9.50
N LYS A 283 -15.03 -12.75 -9.98
CA LYS A 283 -16.33 -12.33 -9.42
C LYS A 283 -17.37 -13.44 -9.42
N PHE A 284 -17.40 -14.28 -10.46
CA PHE A 284 -18.41 -15.33 -10.63
C PHE A 284 -17.87 -16.74 -10.35
N SER A 285 -16.75 -16.87 -9.63
CA SER A 285 -16.12 -18.15 -9.29
C SER A 285 -16.69 -18.85 -8.04
N GLY A 286 -17.75 -18.31 -7.43
CA GLY A 286 -18.27 -18.79 -6.14
C GLY A 286 -18.81 -20.23 -6.13
N THR A 287 -19.24 -20.75 -7.29
CA THR A 287 -19.60 -22.16 -7.50
C THR A 287 -19.09 -22.64 -8.84
N GLU A 288 -18.93 -23.96 -9.01
CA GLU A 288 -18.52 -24.55 -10.29
C GLU A 288 -19.52 -24.24 -11.41
N GLU A 289 -20.83 -24.29 -11.11
CA GLU A 289 -21.89 -23.93 -12.06
C GLU A 289 -21.77 -22.47 -12.53
N SER A 290 -21.58 -21.55 -11.58
CA SER A 290 -21.41 -20.12 -11.89
C SER A 290 -20.14 -19.87 -12.71
N LEU A 291 -19.04 -20.55 -12.36
CA LEU A 291 -17.78 -20.43 -13.07
C LEU A 291 -17.90 -20.92 -14.53
N ASN A 292 -18.48 -22.11 -14.73
CA ASN A 292 -18.68 -22.67 -16.07
C ASN A 292 -19.56 -21.75 -16.93
N LYS A 293 -20.63 -21.22 -16.35
CA LYS A 293 -21.48 -20.23 -17.03
C LYS A 293 -20.72 -18.97 -17.42
N ALA A 294 -19.83 -18.47 -16.56
CA ALA A 294 -19.00 -17.30 -16.85
C ALA A 294 -17.99 -17.58 -17.97
N ILE A 295 -17.36 -18.76 -17.96
CA ILE A 295 -16.47 -19.22 -19.03
C ILE A 295 -17.24 -19.26 -20.37
N ASP A 296 -18.42 -19.88 -20.40
CA ASP A 296 -19.26 -19.95 -21.60
C ASP A 296 -19.64 -18.57 -22.13
N PHE A 297 -20.00 -17.64 -21.22
CA PHE A 297 -20.32 -16.26 -21.59
C PHE A 297 -19.10 -15.58 -22.24
N LEU A 298 -17.92 -15.69 -21.60
CA LEU A 298 -16.71 -15.02 -22.04
C LEU A 298 -16.13 -15.63 -23.31
N GLN A 299 -16.38 -16.91 -23.58
CA GLN A 299 -16.08 -17.52 -24.89
C GLN A 299 -16.98 -16.97 -26.00
N MET A 300 -18.23 -16.64 -25.69
CA MET A 300 -19.17 -16.05 -26.67
C MET A 300 -18.88 -14.57 -26.93
N ARG A 301 -18.61 -13.79 -25.88
CA ARG A 301 -18.47 -12.33 -25.93
C ARG A 301 -17.43 -11.81 -24.93
N PRO A 302 -16.12 -12.02 -25.20
CA PRO A 302 -15.05 -11.57 -24.30
C PRO A 302 -14.98 -10.04 -24.19
N ASP A 303 -15.43 -9.32 -25.22
CA ASP A 303 -15.53 -7.86 -25.25
C ASP A 303 -16.50 -7.28 -24.20
N LEU A 304 -17.44 -8.10 -23.70
CA LEU A 304 -18.43 -7.70 -22.70
C LEU A 304 -17.97 -7.92 -21.25
N ALA A 305 -16.75 -8.42 -21.01
CA ALA A 305 -16.28 -8.80 -19.67
C ALA A 305 -16.45 -7.69 -18.61
N LYS A 306 -16.05 -6.45 -18.95
CA LYS A 306 -16.20 -5.27 -18.07
C LYS A 306 -17.66 -4.92 -17.82
N SER A 307 -18.53 -5.09 -18.80
CA SER A 307 -19.95 -4.79 -18.65
C SER A 307 -20.63 -5.83 -17.75
N LEU A 308 -20.23 -7.09 -17.88
CA LEU A 308 -20.73 -8.18 -17.06
C LEU A 308 -20.43 -7.95 -15.57
N THR A 309 -19.21 -7.52 -15.23
CA THR A 309 -18.82 -7.23 -13.84
C THR A 309 -19.60 -6.07 -13.24
N ASN A 310 -20.08 -5.13 -14.05
CA ASN A 310 -20.83 -3.96 -13.57
C ASN A 310 -22.33 -4.21 -13.45
N VAL A 311 -22.91 -5.08 -14.29
CA VAL A 311 -24.37 -5.16 -14.42
C VAL A 311 -25.01 -6.22 -13.52
N ALA A 312 -24.29 -7.30 -13.19
CA ALA A 312 -24.87 -8.42 -12.45
C ALA A 312 -24.23 -8.59 -11.06
N SER A 313 -25.07 -8.74 -10.02
CA SER A 313 -24.66 -9.44 -8.80
C SER A 313 -24.53 -10.94 -9.09
N SER A 314 -23.86 -11.71 -8.23
CA SER A 314 -23.73 -13.16 -8.41
C SER A 314 -25.10 -13.87 -8.46
N LYS A 315 -26.10 -13.34 -7.75
CA LYS A 315 -27.48 -13.86 -7.78
C LYS A 315 -28.16 -13.56 -9.13
N ASP A 316 -28.05 -12.32 -9.58
CA ASP A 316 -28.65 -11.86 -10.84
C ASP A 316 -28.05 -12.59 -12.03
N PHE A 317 -26.72 -12.76 -12.01
CA PHE A 317 -25.97 -13.52 -12.99
C PHE A 317 -26.53 -14.93 -13.17
N MET A 318 -26.87 -15.61 -12.07
CA MET A 318 -27.44 -16.97 -12.14
C MET A 318 -28.89 -17.02 -12.61
N SER A 319 -29.68 -15.95 -12.40
CA SER A 319 -31.12 -15.93 -12.64
C SER A 319 -31.58 -15.96 -14.11
N VAL A 320 -30.68 -15.75 -15.08
CA VAL A 320 -30.98 -15.64 -16.51
C VAL A 320 -29.93 -16.35 -17.38
N ASP A 321 -30.27 -16.76 -18.61
CA ASP A 321 -29.32 -17.44 -19.50
C ASP A 321 -28.30 -16.47 -20.14
N ASN A 322 -27.18 -17.02 -20.65
CA ASN A 322 -26.08 -16.21 -21.20
C ASN A 322 -26.50 -15.33 -22.38
N PHE A 323 -27.45 -15.75 -23.22
CA PHE A 323 -27.92 -14.90 -24.31
C PHE A 323 -28.69 -13.68 -23.81
N THR A 324 -29.49 -13.84 -22.76
CA THR A 324 -30.14 -12.73 -22.06
C THR A 324 -29.11 -11.79 -21.45
N LEU A 325 -28.07 -12.32 -20.79
CA LEU A 325 -26.97 -11.50 -20.26
C LEU A 325 -26.22 -10.72 -21.35
N ILE A 326 -25.96 -11.33 -22.51
CA ILE A 326 -25.24 -10.69 -23.62
C ILE A 326 -26.00 -9.44 -24.09
N GLU A 327 -27.31 -9.54 -24.26
CA GLU A 327 -28.13 -8.42 -24.70
C GLU A 327 -28.23 -7.33 -23.63
N ILE A 328 -28.37 -7.71 -22.35
CA ILE A 328 -28.35 -6.75 -21.23
C ILE A 328 -27.01 -6.00 -21.20
N CYS A 329 -25.88 -6.71 -21.28
CA CYS A 329 -24.54 -6.10 -21.28
C CYS A 329 -24.28 -5.26 -22.54
N THR A 330 -24.80 -5.67 -23.69
CA THR A 330 -24.70 -4.88 -24.93
C THR A 330 -25.54 -3.60 -24.84
N HIS A 331 -26.68 -3.65 -24.15
CA HIS A 331 -27.51 -2.48 -23.89
C HIS A 331 -26.81 -1.52 -22.92
N SER A 332 -26.24 -2.04 -21.83
CA SER A 332 -25.57 -1.23 -20.81
C SER A 332 -24.35 -0.48 -21.35
N MET A 333 -23.59 -1.08 -22.27
CA MET A 333 -22.47 -0.39 -22.95
C MET A 333 -22.90 0.87 -23.71
N LYS A 334 -24.15 0.93 -24.18
CA LYS A 334 -24.65 2.06 -24.98
C LYS A 334 -25.19 3.21 -24.12
N ILE A 335 -25.46 2.99 -22.83
CA ILE A 335 -26.25 3.92 -21.97
C ILE A 335 -25.48 4.31 -20.69
N CYS A 336 -24.18 4.55 -20.76
CA CYS A 336 -23.39 4.99 -19.59
C CYS A 336 -24.02 6.21 -18.85
N PRO A 337 -24.02 6.37 -17.50
CA PRO A 337 -23.79 5.46 -16.39
C PRO A 337 -24.97 5.48 -15.38
N ILE A 338 -26.19 5.12 -15.78
CA ILE A 338 -27.31 5.00 -14.83
C ILE A 338 -27.32 3.57 -14.29
N LYS A 339 -27.43 3.40 -12.96
CA LYS A 339 -27.56 2.08 -12.33
C LYS A 339 -28.78 1.37 -12.90
N MET A 340 -28.56 0.41 -13.80
CA MET A 340 -29.63 -0.32 -14.46
C MET A 340 -30.34 -1.23 -13.47
N ASN A 341 -31.67 -1.31 -13.57
CA ASN A 341 -32.45 -2.28 -12.82
C ASN A 341 -32.45 -3.61 -13.59
N PHE A 342 -31.66 -4.57 -13.10
CA PHE A 342 -31.45 -5.85 -13.76
C PHE A 342 -32.75 -6.61 -14.06
N ASP A 343 -33.71 -6.62 -13.13
CA ASP A 343 -34.98 -7.34 -13.30
C ASP A 343 -35.84 -6.75 -14.43
N ILE A 344 -35.86 -5.42 -14.55
CA ILE A 344 -36.59 -4.72 -15.60
C ILE A 344 -35.96 -5.04 -16.96
N GLU A 345 -34.64 -4.93 -17.05
CA GLU A 345 -33.89 -5.21 -18.27
C GLU A 345 -34.05 -6.66 -18.72
N ALA A 346 -33.96 -7.61 -17.77
CA ALA A 346 -34.19 -9.01 -18.05
C ALA A 346 -35.60 -9.25 -18.63
N LYS A 347 -36.65 -8.59 -18.11
CA LYS A 347 -38.01 -8.70 -18.66
C LYS A 347 -38.13 -8.12 -20.07
N ILE A 348 -37.46 -7.01 -20.36
CA ILE A 348 -37.48 -6.36 -21.68
C ILE A 348 -36.73 -7.18 -22.73
N VAL A 349 -35.62 -7.79 -22.33
CA VAL A 349 -34.67 -8.45 -23.24
C VAL A 349 -35.04 -9.90 -23.53
N LYS A 350 -35.58 -10.65 -22.55
CA LYS A 350 -35.94 -12.08 -22.71
C LYS A 350 -36.77 -12.38 -23.97
N PRO A 351 -37.84 -11.62 -24.30
CA PRO A 351 -38.61 -11.87 -25.53
C PRO A 351 -37.78 -11.70 -26.80
N LYS A 352 -36.88 -10.69 -26.85
CA LYS A 352 -36.00 -10.44 -28.00
C LYS A 352 -35.04 -11.60 -28.21
N VAL A 353 -34.50 -12.14 -27.12
CA VAL A 353 -33.61 -13.31 -27.15
C VAL A 353 -34.33 -14.55 -27.67
N LEU A 354 -35.55 -14.80 -27.21
CA LEU A 354 -36.37 -15.92 -27.67
C LEU A 354 -36.60 -15.83 -29.19
N LEU A 355 -36.98 -14.66 -29.70
CA LEU A 355 -37.16 -14.44 -31.13
C LEU A 355 -35.86 -14.69 -31.91
N LYS A 356 -34.73 -14.15 -31.47
CA LYS A 356 -33.43 -14.37 -32.09
C LYS A 356 -32.99 -15.86 -32.09
N LYS A 357 -33.37 -16.63 -31.06
CA LYS A 357 -33.15 -18.10 -31.04
C LYS A 357 -34.03 -18.80 -32.08
N ILE A 358 -35.31 -18.45 -32.17
CA ILE A 358 -36.26 -19.01 -33.15
C ILE A 358 -35.80 -18.72 -34.59
N PHE A 359 -35.32 -17.51 -34.85
CA PHE A 359 -34.85 -17.08 -36.18
C PHE A 359 -33.38 -17.42 -36.47
N GLY A 360 -32.73 -18.27 -35.67
CA GLY A 360 -31.36 -18.76 -35.94
C GLY A 360 -30.26 -17.70 -35.83
N THR A 361 -30.53 -16.55 -35.21
CA THR A 361 -29.51 -15.49 -35.02
C THR A 361 -28.50 -15.84 -33.92
N TYR A 362 -28.88 -16.72 -32.98
CA TYR A 362 -28.01 -17.20 -31.89
C TYR A 362 -27.54 -18.65 -32.04
N THR A 363 -27.94 -19.36 -33.10
CA THR A 363 -27.37 -20.68 -33.39
C THR A 363 -25.89 -20.50 -33.72
N LYS A 364 -25.00 -21.00 -32.84
CA LYS A 364 -23.58 -21.14 -33.13
C LYS A 364 -23.42 -21.92 -34.45
N ARG A 365 -22.50 -21.45 -35.29
CA ARG A 365 -21.93 -22.24 -36.39
C ARG A 365 -21.39 -23.55 -35.81
N GLU A 366 -21.83 -24.67 -36.36
CA GLU A 366 -21.14 -25.94 -36.20
C GLU A 366 -19.82 -25.88 -36.98
N ASN A 367 -18.75 -26.31 -36.29
CA ASN A 367 -17.38 -26.65 -36.69
C ASN A 367 -16.29 -25.77 -36.10
#